data_AF-A0A5C7B8F1-F1
#
_entry.id   AF-A0A5C7B8F1-F1
#
_cell.length_a   1.000
_cell.length_b   1.000
_cell.length_c   1.000
_cell.angle_alpha   90.00
_cell.angle_beta   90.00
_cell.angle_gamma   90.00
#
_symmetry.space_group_name_H-M   'P 1'
#
loop_
_entity.id
_entity.type
_entity.pdbx_description
1 polymer ?
#
loop_
_entity_poly.entity_id
_entity_poly.type
_entity_poly.pdbx_seq_one_letter_code
_entity_poly.pdbx_strand_id
1 'polypeptide(L)'
;MKNNRIAIYIGLLAIGVLLGWFIFGGVSNTETKHNHDTVTETNQMWTCSMHPQIMQPEAGDCPICGMDLIPVESSSEGLLADQFKLSENAMALANIQTSIVGNSKSEGNTIKLSGKIAENEEANAVQVSYFSGRLELLNVSFTGEKVRKGQLLATVYSPELYAAQQELITAASIKKSQPALYNAVRNKLKLWKLSESQINQIETSGKVKENVPVYATVSGTVSEKLVEQGDYIKQGQPLLKIANLSTVWANFDVYENQIDLFKKGQEVSITTNAYDNKKLKGIVDFIDPVLDTRTRTVKLRVVLNNKEEAFKPGMFVEAEIKGIRSNNEQVLAIPSSAVLWTGKRSVVYIKPDSKESIFQMRNIILGHKIGDSYEVLEGLNNGDEIVTNGTFTVDAAAQLQGKKSMMNRDGRKGIAGHEGHLGKETTTSVNNKKPFNMNERVKVSKDFQNQLKIVFNDYIHLKDALVKDDSKNVQSGSKRLLANLSKVDMKQLENNEAHNHWMSLEKEIKIAATSMSKTSKIVAQRMYFKNLSSYLTNAIEVFGINEKVYHQFCPMADDNNGAYWLSKEEKVINPYFGDAMLTCGEVKQVIE
;
A
#
# COMPACT_ATOMS: atom_id res chain seq x y z
N MET A 1 -21.86 86.37 -46.93
CA MET A 1 -21.40 85.59 -45.75
C MET A 1 -21.33 84.09 -46.05
N LYS A 2 -20.33 83.62 -46.81
CA LYS A 2 -20.09 82.18 -47.02
C LYS A 2 -18.60 81.76 -47.19
N ASN A 3 -17.65 82.69 -47.04
CA ASN A 3 -16.21 82.43 -47.24
C ASN A 3 -15.34 82.32 -45.97
N ASN A 4 -15.87 82.56 -44.76
CA ASN A 4 -15.06 82.50 -43.52
C ASN A 4 -14.91 81.11 -42.89
N ARG A 5 -15.63 80.08 -43.35
CA ARG A 5 -15.45 78.71 -42.84
C ARG A 5 -14.31 77.96 -43.52
N ILE A 6 -14.00 78.28 -44.78
CA ILE A 6 -12.94 77.64 -45.56
C ILE A 6 -11.54 78.02 -45.03
N ALA A 7 -11.36 79.27 -44.61
CA ALA A 7 -10.09 79.73 -44.01
C ALA A 7 -9.75 79.01 -42.70
N ILE A 8 -10.77 78.63 -41.90
CA ILE A 8 -10.59 77.92 -40.62
C ILE A 8 -10.17 76.46 -40.86
N TYR A 9 -10.75 75.79 -41.86
CA TYR A 9 -10.36 74.42 -42.23
C TYR A 9 -8.96 74.35 -42.83
N ILE A 10 -8.54 75.36 -43.61
CA ILE A 10 -7.17 75.45 -44.14
C ILE A 10 -6.15 75.68 -43.01
N GLY A 11 -6.50 76.51 -42.02
CA GLY A 11 -5.67 76.72 -40.83
C GLY A 11 -5.47 75.45 -40.00
N LEU A 12 -6.54 74.67 -39.77
CA LEU A 12 -6.47 73.39 -39.05
C LEU A 12 -5.64 72.33 -39.80
N LEU A 13 -5.74 72.30 -41.13
CA LEU A 13 -4.96 71.36 -41.96
C LEU A 13 -3.47 71.72 -41.97
N ALA A 14 -3.13 73.01 -42.03
CA ALA A 14 -1.75 73.48 -41.94
C ALA A 14 -1.11 73.17 -40.57
N ILE A 15 -1.88 73.31 -39.48
CA ILE A 15 -1.43 72.94 -38.13
C ILE A 15 -1.23 71.42 -38.00
N GLY A 16 -2.12 70.62 -38.59
CA GLY A 16 -1.98 69.16 -38.63
C GLY A 16 -0.75 68.69 -39.41
N VAL A 17 -0.43 69.33 -40.54
CA VAL A 17 0.78 69.02 -41.34
C VAL A 17 2.06 69.43 -40.60
N LEU A 18 2.05 70.59 -39.92
CA LEU A 18 3.18 71.04 -39.09
C LEU A 18 3.44 70.12 -37.90
N LEU A 19 2.38 69.66 -37.21
CA LEU A 19 2.50 68.69 -36.11
C LEU A 19 2.95 67.32 -36.60
N GLY A 20 2.47 66.86 -37.77
CA GLY A 20 2.93 65.62 -38.40
C GLY A 20 4.42 65.65 -38.75
N TRP A 21 4.92 66.78 -39.26
CA TRP A 21 6.35 66.93 -39.56
C TRP A 21 7.22 66.99 -38.30
N PHE A 22 6.74 67.59 -37.20
CA PHE A 22 7.50 67.66 -35.95
C PHE A 22 7.59 66.31 -35.22
N ILE A 23 6.58 65.43 -35.37
CA ILE A 23 6.55 64.11 -34.72
C ILE A 23 7.28 63.03 -35.55
N PHE A 24 7.27 63.12 -36.89
CA PHE A 24 7.86 62.09 -37.77
C PHE A 24 9.09 62.56 -38.57
N GLY A 25 9.51 63.82 -38.48
CA GLY A 25 10.57 64.42 -39.30
C GLY A 25 12.02 64.11 -38.88
N GLY A 26 12.23 63.16 -37.97
CA GLY A 26 13.54 62.81 -37.41
C GLY A 26 14.05 61.43 -37.83
N VAL A 27 13.97 61.06 -39.11
CA VAL A 27 14.73 59.92 -39.66
C VAL A 27 15.57 60.40 -40.83
N SER A 28 16.81 60.75 -40.54
CA SER A 28 17.81 61.03 -41.56
C SER A 28 18.44 59.71 -42.02
N ASN A 29 18.34 59.44 -43.33
CA ASN A 29 19.15 58.44 -44.03
C ASN A 29 20.63 58.79 -43.84
N THR A 30 21.32 58.00 -43.02
CA THR A 30 22.78 57.95 -43.04
C THR A 30 23.17 56.67 -43.75
N GLU A 31 23.71 56.81 -44.97
CA GLU A 31 24.50 55.76 -45.60
C GLU A 31 25.64 55.36 -44.63
N THR A 32 25.54 54.16 -44.08
CA THR A 32 26.61 53.57 -43.29
C THR A 32 27.60 52.93 -44.25
N LYS A 33 28.72 53.63 -44.48
CA LYS A 33 29.96 53.03 -44.97
C LYS A 33 30.32 51.86 -44.05
N HIS A 34 30.60 50.70 -44.65
CA HIS A 34 31.24 49.59 -43.96
C HIS A 34 32.61 50.03 -43.44
N ASN A 35 32.72 50.20 -42.13
CA ASN A 35 33.99 50.27 -41.43
C ASN A 35 34.09 48.98 -40.60
N HIS A 36 34.88 48.01 -41.08
CA HIS A 36 35.31 46.90 -40.26
C HIS A 36 36.33 47.44 -39.28
N ASP A 37 35.93 47.66 -38.03
CA ASP A 37 36.89 47.61 -36.92
C ASP A 37 36.21 47.37 -35.57
N THR A 38 36.81 46.41 -34.85
CA THR A 38 36.60 46.01 -33.45
C THR A 38 35.36 45.17 -33.10
N VAL A 39 35.52 43.87 -33.33
CA VAL A 39 34.81 42.81 -32.60
C VAL A 39 35.05 42.98 -31.11
N THR A 40 33.99 43.29 -30.37
CA THR A 40 33.90 42.95 -28.94
C THR A 40 32.82 41.89 -28.86
N GLU A 41 33.20 40.63 -28.67
CA GLU A 41 32.28 39.49 -28.57
C GLU A 41 31.39 39.65 -27.32
N THR A 42 30.22 40.22 -27.48
CA THR A 42 29.09 39.93 -26.60
C THR A 42 28.35 38.74 -27.20
N ASN A 43 28.51 37.57 -26.57
CA ASN A 43 27.88 36.31 -26.98
C ASN A 43 26.36 36.31 -26.66
N GLN A 44 25.65 37.36 -27.09
CA GLN A 44 24.27 37.63 -26.75
C GLN A 44 23.34 36.97 -27.77
N MET A 45 22.73 35.86 -27.35
CA MET A 45 21.80 35.09 -28.18
C MET A 45 20.36 35.59 -27.99
N TRP A 46 19.57 35.57 -29.07
CA TRP A 46 18.18 36.02 -29.11
C TRP A 46 17.25 34.82 -29.36
N THR A 47 16.10 34.76 -28.66
CA THR A 47 15.15 33.64 -28.71
C THR A 47 13.71 34.09 -28.87
N CYS A 48 12.84 33.23 -29.41
CA CYS A 48 11.40 33.50 -29.49
C CYS A 48 10.67 32.92 -28.26
N SER A 49 9.78 33.71 -27.63
CA SER A 49 8.99 33.27 -26.45
C SER A 49 8.12 32.04 -26.71
N MET A 50 7.66 31.84 -27.96
CA MET A 50 6.86 30.66 -28.34
C MET A 50 7.67 29.53 -28.95
N HIS A 51 8.87 29.81 -29.48
CA HIS A 51 9.75 28.83 -30.09
C HIS A 51 11.18 28.96 -29.52
N PRO A 52 11.42 28.52 -28.27
CA PRO A 52 12.70 28.70 -27.58
C PRO A 52 13.88 27.94 -28.22
N GLN A 53 13.59 27.13 -29.24
CA GLN A 53 14.56 26.37 -30.03
C GLN A 53 15.25 27.24 -31.10
N ILE A 54 14.65 28.37 -31.47
CA ILE A 54 15.26 29.33 -32.39
C ILE A 54 16.18 30.24 -31.58
N MET A 55 17.49 30.08 -31.75
CA MET A 55 18.50 30.96 -31.18
C MET A 55 19.30 31.61 -32.30
N GLN A 56 19.22 32.94 -32.40
CA GLN A 56 19.97 33.70 -33.39
C GLN A 56 20.99 34.63 -32.72
N PRO A 57 22.14 34.90 -33.37
CA PRO A 57 23.15 35.81 -32.85
C PRO A 57 22.73 37.29 -32.95
N GLU A 58 21.63 37.58 -33.64
CA GLU A 58 21.13 38.93 -33.91
C GLU A 58 19.63 39.05 -33.62
N ALA A 59 19.18 40.27 -33.37
CA ALA A 59 17.76 40.58 -33.23
C ALA A 59 17.06 40.45 -34.60
N GLY A 60 15.84 39.93 -34.61
CA GLY A 60 15.07 39.70 -35.83
C GLY A 60 13.76 38.99 -35.55
N ASP A 61 13.07 38.56 -36.60
CA ASP A 61 11.80 37.86 -36.48
C ASP A 61 11.98 36.35 -36.41
N CYS A 62 11.17 35.67 -35.59
CA CYS A 62 11.16 34.22 -35.54
C CYS A 62 10.73 33.63 -36.90
N PRO A 63 11.52 32.77 -37.56
CA PRO A 63 11.19 32.21 -38.87
C PRO A 63 10.01 31.22 -38.85
N ILE A 64 9.54 30.83 -37.66
CA ILE A 64 8.39 29.92 -37.49
C ILE A 64 7.08 30.70 -37.33
N CYS A 65 7.08 31.76 -36.52
CA CYS A 65 5.85 32.47 -36.15
C CYS A 65 5.84 33.98 -36.41
N GLY A 66 6.94 34.53 -36.91
CA GLY A 66 7.04 35.94 -37.33
C GLY A 66 6.97 36.97 -36.21
N MET A 67 7.24 36.58 -34.96
CA MET A 67 7.32 37.51 -33.81
C MET A 67 8.77 37.83 -33.47
N ASP A 68 9.02 39.05 -33.00
CA ASP A 68 10.34 39.55 -32.59
C ASP A 68 11.04 38.60 -31.61
N LEU A 69 12.32 38.35 -31.87
CA LEU A 69 13.21 37.65 -30.96
C LEU A 69 13.58 38.57 -29.79
N ILE A 70 13.66 37.99 -28.59
CA ILE A 70 14.02 38.67 -27.34
C ILE A 70 15.40 38.21 -26.85
N PRO A 71 16.19 39.09 -26.19
CA PRO A 71 17.55 38.74 -25.76
C PRO A 71 17.51 37.74 -24.59
N VAL A 72 18.39 36.73 -24.63
CA VAL A 72 18.54 35.76 -23.54
C VAL A 72 19.44 36.35 -22.46
N GLU A 73 18.91 36.55 -21.25
CA GLU A 73 19.71 36.96 -20.09
C GLU A 73 20.65 35.82 -19.66
N SER A 74 21.92 35.92 -20.01
CA SER A 74 22.97 35.01 -19.55
C SER A 74 23.45 35.41 -18.15
N SER A 75 22.73 35.01 -17.10
CA SER A 75 23.20 35.08 -15.71
C SER A 75 23.97 33.81 -15.34
N SER A 76 25.08 33.56 -16.06
CA SER A 76 25.89 32.34 -15.91
C SER A 76 27.38 32.64 -15.72
N GLU A 77 27.73 33.70 -15.00
CA GLU A 77 29.11 33.88 -14.51
C GLU A 77 29.21 33.30 -13.08
N GLY A 78 30.07 32.29 -12.91
CA GLY A 78 30.44 31.75 -11.59
C GLY A 78 29.68 30.53 -11.06
N LEU A 79 28.63 30.05 -11.73
CA LEU A 79 27.86 28.89 -11.28
C LEU A 79 28.48 27.56 -11.72
N LEU A 80 28.48 26.56 -10.83
CA LEU A 80 28.85 25.18 -11.18
C LEU A 80 27.86 24.60 -12.19
N ALA A 81 28.29 23.60 -12.98
CA ALA A 81 27.51 23.01 -14.07
C ALA A 81 26.09 22.58 -13.66
N ASP A 82 25.93 22.09 -12.43
CA ASP A 82 24.67 21.58 -11.85
C ASP A 82 23.88 22.61 -11.03
N GLN A 83 24.36 23.86 -10.96
CA GLN A 83 23.69 24.95 -10.25
C GLN A 83 22.89 25.83 -11.20
N PHE A 84 21.83 26.41 -10.66
CA PHE A 84 21.04 27.45 -11.31
C PHE A 84 20.55 28.46 -10.31
N LYS A 85 20.32 29.68 -10.80
CA LYS A 85 19.84 30.80 -10.01
C LYS A 85 18.37 31.10 -10.34
N LEU A 86 17.58 31.35 -9.31
CA LEU A 86 16.24 31.91 -9.44
C LEU A 86 16.28 33.40 -9.08
N SER A 87 15.48 34.22 -9.75
CA SER A 87 15.31 35.62 -9.35
C SER A 87 14.56 35.71 -8.02
N GLU A 88 14.78 36.78 -7.26
CA GLU A 88 14.07 37.01 -5.99
C GLU A 88 12.55 37.09 -6.19
N ASN A 89 12.10 37.65 -7.32
CA ASN A 89 10.69 37.68 -7.69
C ASN A 89 10.15 36.27 -7.96
N ALA A 90 10.91 35.41 -8.64
CA ALA A 90 10.51 34.01 -8.87
C ALA A 90 10.43 33.23 -7.55
N MET A 91 11.36 33.47 -6.62
CA MET A 91 11.34 32.91 -5.26
C MET A 91 10.07 33.29 -4.49
N ALA A 92 9.72 34.59 -4.52
CA ALA A 92 8.54 35.11 -3.83
C ALA A 92 7.22 34.62 -4.46
N LEU A 93 7.10 34.67 -5.79
CA LEU A 93 5.90 34.22 -6.50
C LEU A 93 5.64 32.72 -6.33
N ALA A 94 6.70 31.92 -6.29
CA ALA A 94 6.62 30.48 -6.08
C ALA A 94 6.51 30.07 -4.60
N ASN A 95 6.53 31.04 -3.66
CA ASN A 95 6.51 30.83 -2.22
C ASN A 95 7.53 29.76 -1.76
N ILE A 96 8.75 29.84 -2.31
CA ILE A 96 9.80 28.86 -2.03
C ILE A 96 10.32 29.08 -0.61
N GLN A 97 10.26 28.03 0.21
CA GLN A 97 10.76 28.04 1.59
C GLN A 97 11.86 27.00 1.74
N THR A 98 12.83 27.31 2.60
CA THR A 98 13.96 26.46 2.91
C THR A 98 14.03 26.13 4.40
N SER A 99 14.69 25.03 4.75
CA SER A 99 14.97 24.63 6.13
C SER A 99 16.37 24.07 6.26
N ILE A 100 16.99 24.23 7.42
CA ILE A 100 18.30 23.66 7.73
C ILE A 100 18.14 22.22 8.24
N VAL A 101 18.86 21.30 7.61
CA VAL A 101 18.91 19.88 7.98
C VAL A 101 19.59 19.72 9.35
N GLY A 102 18.98 18.91 10.24
CA GLY A 102 19.59 18.50 11.51
C GLY A 102 19.10 19.25 12.77
N ASN A 103 18.19 20.22 12.64
CA ASN A 103 17.65 20.95 13.79
C ASN A 103 16.33 20.41 14.35
N SER A 104 15.88 19.23 13.89
CA SER A 104 14.69 18.58 14.44
C SER A 104 15.12 17.65 15.56
N LYS A 105 14.93 18.06 16.83
CA LYS A 105 14.75 17.07 17.90
C LYS A 105 13.60 16.19 17.41
N SER A 106 13.89 14.92 17.13
CA SER A 106 12.87 13.93 16.78
C SER A 106 11.88 13.88 17.96
N GLU A 107 10.86 14.72 17.93
CA GLU A 107 9.74 14.64 18.86
C GLU A 107 9.13 13.26 18.65
N GLY A 108 9.13 12.50 19.74
CA GLY A 108 9.19 11.05 19.74
C GLY A 108 8.26 10.40 18.72
N ASN A 109 8.84 9.51 17.91
CA ASN A 109 8.16 8.63 16.97
C ASN A 109 7.01 7.90 17.67
N THR A 110 5.82 8.49 17.71
CA THR A 110 4.68 7.97 18.46
C THR A 110 3.81 7.22 17.49
N ILE A 111 3.73 5.91 17.66
CA ILE A 111 2.90 5.03 16.84
C ILE A 111 1.56 4.88 17.54
N LYS A 112 0.50 5.15 16.78
CA LYS A 112 -0.87 4.93 17.20
C LYS A 112 -1.31 3.55 16.78
N LEU A 113 -1.84 2.78 17.72
CA LEU A 113 -2.40 1.46 17.50
C LEU A 113 -3.86 1.46 17.90
N SER A 114 -4.71 0.86 17.07
CA SER A 114 -6.10 0.60 17.42
C SER A 114 -6.26 -0.82 17.95
N GLY A 115 -7.18 -0.99 18.89
CA GLY A 115 -7.39 -2.28 19.54
C GLY A 115 -8.75 -2.38 20.23
N LYS A 116 -8.91 -3.48 20.95
CA LYS A 116 -10.11 -3.77 21.73
C LYS A 116 -9.77 -4.39 23.07
N ILE A 117 -10.62 -4.12 24.06
CA ILE A 117 -10.59 -4.82 25.35
C ILE A 117 -11.11 -6.24 25.16
N ALA A 118 -10.39 -7.21 25.71
CA ALA A 118 -10.74 -8.62 25.78
C ALA A 118 -10.71 -9.10 27.23
N GLU A 119 -11.39 -10.22 27.48
CA GLU A 119 -11.31 -10.92 28.76
C GLU A 119 -9.88 -11.39 29.00
N ASN A 120 -9.45 -11.37 30.27
CA ASN A 120 -8.22 -12.03 30.66
C ASN A 120 -8.45 -13.54 30.75
N GLU A 121 -8.09 -14.28 29.71
CA GLU A 121 -8.31 -15.73 29.67
C GLU A 121 -7.53 -16.49 30.75
N GLU A 122 -6.39 -15.97 31.22
CA GLU A 122 -5.64 -16.55 32.35
C GLU A 122 -6.40 -16.45 33.67
N ALA A 123 -7.32 -15.50 33.78
CA ALA A 123 -8.17 -15.30 34.95
C ALA A 123 -9.57 -15.93 34.80
N ASN A 124 -9.81 -16.64 33.70
CA ASN A 124 -11.05 -17.37 33.47
C ASN A 124 -11.03 -18.73 34.17
N ALA A 125 -12.18 -19.14 34.69
CA ALA A 125 -12.36 -20.42 35.36
C ALA A 125 -13.64 -21.09 34.87
N VAL A 126 -13.56 -22.39 34.64
CA VAL A 126 -14.71 -23.20 34.23
C VAL A 126 -15.24 -23.95 35.45
N GLN A 127 -16.50 -23.70 35.79
CA GLN A 127 -17.19 -24.44 36.84
C GLN A 127 -17.77 -25.71 36.24
N VAL A 128 -17.28 -26.86 36.71
CA VAL A 128 -17.74 -28.20 36.29
C VAL A 128 -18.59 -28.86 37.38
N SER A 129 -19.34 -29.88 37.00
CA SER A 129 -19.93 -30.83 37.95
C SER A 129 -18.92 -31.89 38.39
N TYR A 130 -18.94 -32.25 39.68
CA TYR A 130 -18.09 -33.32 40.22
C TYR A 130 -18.79 -34.67 40.30
N PHE A 131 -20.06 -34.73 39.92
CA PHE A 131 -20.90 -35.93 39.96
C PHE A 131 -21.98 -35.85 38.87
N SER A 132 -22.54 -37.00 38.50
CA SER A 132 -23.59 -37.08 37.49
C SER A 132 -24.98 -36.91 38.12
N GLY A 133 -25.92 -36.29 37.40
CA GLY A 133 -27.28 -36.09 37.91
C GLY A 133 -28.13 -35.19 37.02
N ARG A 134 -29.39 -34.99 37.41
CA ARG A 134 -30.29 -34.03 36.77
C ARG A 134 -30.25 -32.68 37.48
N LEU A 135 -30.11 -31.60 36.72
CA LEU A 135 -30.13 -30.23 37.23
C LEU A 135 -31.56 -29.85 37.59
N GLU A 136 -31.89 -29.77 38.88
CA GLU A 136 -33.24 -29.47 39.35
C GLU A 136 -33.50 -27.95 39.38
N LEU A 137 -32.50 -27.19 39.82
CA LEU A 137 -32.54 -25.72 39.85
C LEU A 137 -31.19 -25.16 39.44
N LEU A 138 -31.20 -24.11 38.62
CA LEU A 138 -30.03 -23.30 38.31
C LEU A 138 -30.31 -21.87 38.79
N ASN A 139 -29.54 -21.40 39.77
CA ASN A 139 -29.72 -20.08 40.38
C ASN A 139 -29.16 -18.94 39.51
N VAL A 140 -28.31 -19.25 38.53
CA VAL A 140 -27.76 -18.27 37.58
C VAL A 140 -28.69 -18.14 36.38
N SER A 141 -29.20 -16.94 36.15
CA SER A 141 -30.27 -16.73 35.15
C SER A 141 -29.72 -16.39 33.77
N PHE A 142 -28.70 -15.53 33.69
CA PHE A 142 -28.19 -14.98 32.44
C PHE A 142 -26.67 -14.74 32.45
N THR A 143 -26.07 -14.63 31.26
CA THR A 143 -24.66 -14.24 31.08
C THR A 143 -24.44 -12.78 31.47
N GLY A 144 -23.37 -12.49 32.21
CA GLY A 144 -23.08 -11.18 32.79
C GLY A 144 -23.42 -11.06 34.28
N GLU A 145 -24.09 -12.06 34.85
CA GLU A 145 -24.36 -12.12 36.29
C GLU A 145 -23.07 -12.31 37.10
N LYS A 146 -22.96 -11.65 38.26
CA LYS A 146 -21.82 -11.81 39.18
C LYS A 146 -22.03 -12.98 40.12
N VAL A 147 -21.01 -13.82 40.23
CA VAL A 147 -20.95 -14.97 41.12
C VAL A 147 -19.85 -14.77 42.15
N ARG A 148 -20.14 -15.08 43.42
CA ARG A 148 -19.14 -15.09 44.50
C ARG A 148 -18.76 -16.53 44.85
N LYS A 149 -17.49 -16.76 45.18
CA LYS A 149 -17.03 -18.03 45.74
C LYS A 149 -17.89 -18.43 46.94
N GLY A 150 -18.41 -19.66 46.92
CA GLY A 150 -19.33 -20.20 47.92
C GLY A 150 -20.82 -19.89 47.67
N GLN A 151 -21.17 -19.14 46.64
CA GLN A 151 -22.57 -18.92 46.23
C GLN A 151 -23.18 -20.23 45.73
N LEU A 152 -24.45 -20.48 46.07
CA LEU A 152 -25.23 -21.59 45.53
C LEU A 152 -25.49 -21.35 44.04
N LEU A 153 -24.97 -22.23 43.19
CA LEU A 153 -25.14 -22.14 41.74
C LEU A 153 -26.31 -22.98 41.25
N ALA A 154 -26.41 -24.21 41.76
CA ALA A 154 -27.42 -25.15 41.31
C ALA A 154 -27.74 -26.19 42.37
N THR A 155 -28.88 -26.85 42.22
CA THR A 155 -29.21 -28.09 42.92
C THR A 155 -29.32 -29.23 41.91
N VAL A 156 -28.72 -30.36 42.25
CA VAL A 156 -28.64 -31.51 41.35
C VAL A 156 -29.18 -32.75 42.07
N TYR A 157 -30.11 -33.44 41.42
CA TYR A 157 -30.54 -34.77 41.84
C TYR A 157 -29.58 -35.82 41.28
N SER A 158 -28.88 -36.54 42.14
CA SER A 158 -27.90 -37.55 41.74
C SER A 158 -28.20 -38.89 42.42
N PRO A 159 -28.64 -39.92 41.66
CA PRO A 159 -28.84 -41.27 42.18
C PRO A 159 -27.56 -41.87 42.78
N GLU A 160 -26.41 -41.57 42.17
CA GLU A 160 -25.09 -42.06 42.64
C GLU A 160 -24.72 -41.46 44.01
N LEU A 161 -24.96 -40.16 44.19
CA LEU A 161 -24.75 -39.52 45.49
C LEU A 161 -25.76 -39.99 46.52
N TYR A 162 -27.01 -40.26 46.13
CA TYR A 162 -28.01 -40.81 47.03
C TYR A 162 -27.53 -42.16 47.61
N ALA A 163 -27.10 -43.08 46.74
CA ALA A 163 -26.56 -44.37 47.17
C ALA A 163 -25.31 -44.22 48.07
N ALA A 164 -24.38 -43.34 47.69
CA ALA A 164 -23.18 -43.11 48.49
C ALA A 164 -23.43 -42.47 49.85
N GLN A 165 -24.48 -41.65 49.99
CA GLN A 165 -24.91 -41.13 51.29
C GLN A 165 -25.43 -42.25 52.19
N GLN A 166 -26.20 -43.19 51.63
CA GLN A 166 -26.67 -44.36 52.37
C GLN A 166 -25.49 -45.25 52.83
N GLU A 167 -24.50 -45.45 51.95
CA GLU A 167 -23.24 -46.13 52.30
C GLU A 167 -22.53 -45.43 53.47
N LEU A 168 -22.45 -44.09 53.47
CA LEU A 168 -21.82 -43.33 54.55
C LEU A 168 -22.56 -43.51 55.87
N ILE A 169 -23.89 -43.42 55.87
CA ILE A 169 -24.73 -43.57 57.07
C ILE A 169 -24.54 -44.97 57.67
N THR A 170 -24.55 -46.01 56.83
CA THR A 170 -24.29 -47.38 57.27
C THR A 170 -22.86 -47.55 57.79
N ALA A 171 -21.84 -47.03 57.08
CA ALA A 171 -20.46 -47.11 57.51
C ALA A 171 -20.19 -46.33 58.82
N ALA A 172 -20.90 -45.22 59.05
CA ALA A 172 -20.82 -44.44 60.29
C ALA A 172 -21.31 -45.25 61.51
N SER A 173 -22.32 -46.11 61.34
CA SER A 173 -22.82 -46.98 62.42
C SER A 173 -21.78 -48.00 62.93
N ILE A 174 -20.86 -48.42 62.07
CA ILE A 174 -19.78 -49.38 62.36
C ILE A 174 -18.40 -48.72 62.47
N LYS A 175 -18.35 -47.39 62.63
CA LYS A 175 -17.10 -46.60 62.68
C LYS A 175 -16.11 -47.08 63.75
N LYS A 176 -16.62 -47.58 64.89
CA LYS A 176 -15.78 -48.12 65.98
C LYS A 176 -15.20 -49.49 65.66
N SER A 177 -15.93 -50.35 64.96
CA SER A 177 -15.51 -51.72 64.64
C SER A 177 -14.72 -51.80 63.33
N GLN A 178 -14.98 -50.92 62.35
CA GLN A 178 -14.32 -50.89 61.04
C GLN A 178 -13.93 -49.47 60.61
N PRO A 179 -12.93 -48.84 61.25
CA PRO A 179 -12.54 -47.46 60.96
C PRO A 179 -11.99 -47.26 59.54
N ALA A 180 -11.33 -48.27 58.98
CA ALA A 180 -10.79 -48.21 57.61
C ALA A 180 -11.90 -48.09 56.56
N LEU A 181 -13.00 -48.85 56.71
CA LEU A 181 -14.15 -48.79 55.80
C LEU A 181 -14.86 -47.43 55.89
N TYR A 182 -15.09 -46.94 57.11
CA TYR A 182 -15.66 -45.61 57.33
C TYR A 182 -14.83 -44.52 56.64
N ASN A 183 -13.51 -44.54 56.81
CA ASN A 183 -12.62 -43.57 56.18
C ASN A 183 -12.63 -43.68 54.65
N ALA A 184 -12.72 -44.89 54.09
CA ALA A 184 -12.79 -45.12 52.65
C ALA A 184 -14.07 -44.51 52.03
N VAL A 185 -15.24 -44.76 52.65
CA VAL A 185 -16.52 -44.20 52.19
C VAL A 185 -16.54 -42.67 52.35
N ARG A 186 -16.01 -42.16 53.47
CA ARG A 186 -15.89 -40.71 53.69
C ARG A 186 -15.00 -40.07 52.62
N ASN A 187 -13.88 -40.69 52.27
CA ASN A 187 -12.98 -40.19 51.23
C ASN A 187 -13.63 -40.22 49.84
N LYS A 188 -14.47 -41.22 49.53
CA LYS A 188 -15.24 -41.28 48.28
C LYS A 188 -16.09 -40.01 48.08
N LEU A 189 -16.82 -39.56 49.11
CA LEU A 189 -17.62 -38.33 49.03
C LEU A 189 -16.76 -37.06 48.94
N LYS A 190 -15.58 -37.03 49.58
CA LYS A 190 -14.63 -35.91 49.43
C LYS A 190 -14.08 -35.78 48.01
N LEU A 191 -13.87 -36.90 47.31
CA LEU A 191 -13.42 -36.90 45.91
C LEU A 191 -14.45 -36.24 44.98
N TRP A 192 -15.74 -36.37 45.30
CA TRP A 192 -16.82 -35.63 44.64
C TRP A 192 -17.00 -34.19 45.13
N LYS A 193 -16.00 -33.67 45.86
CA LYS A 193 -15.92 -32.29 46.36
C LYS A 193 -17.05 -31.87 47.31
N LEU A 194 -17.74 -32.82 47.94
CA LEU A 194 -18.59 -32.49 49.09
C LEU A 194 -17.71 -31.94 50.21
N SER A 195 -18.12 -30.82 50.81
CA SER A 195 -17.40 -30.22 51.93
C SER A 195 -17.49 -31.10 53.17
N GLU A 196 -16.51 -30.99 54.07
CA GLU A 196 -16.57 -31.67 55.38
C GLU A 196 -17.84 -31.32 56.14
N SER A 197 -18.34 -30.08 56.01
CA SER A 197 -19.60 -29.67 56.61
C SER A 197 -20.81 -30.40 56.02
N GLN A 198 -20.86 -30.60 54.70
CA GLN A 198 -21.92 -31.38 54.04
C GLN A 198 -21.88 -32.84 54.47
N ILE A 199 -20.69 -33.45 54.48
CA ILE A 199 -20.49 -34.85 54.89
C ILE A 199 -20.89 -35.05 56.36
N ASN A 200 -20.46 -34.14 57.25
CA ASN A 200 -20.84 -34.18 58.66
C ASN A 200 -22.35 -34.03 58.85
N GLN A 201 -23.01 -33.16 58.09
CA GLN A 201 -24.47 -33.02 58.15
C GLN A 201 -25.21 -34.29 57.71
N ILE A 202 -24.68 -35.03 56.74
CA ILE A 202 -25.27 -36.31 56.31
C ILE A 202 -25.08 -37.36 57.41
N GLU A 203 -23.89 -37.43 58.02
CA GLU A 203 -23.58 -38.36 59.12
C GLU A 203 -24.43 -38.07 60.36
N THR A 204 -24.60 -36.81 60.76
CA THR A 204 -25.36 -36.44 61.96
C THR A 204 -26.86 -36.48 61.75
N SER A 205 -27.37 -36.18 60.55
CA SER A 205 -28.81 -36.23 60.28
C SER A 205 -29.35 -37.65 60.19
N GLY A 206 -28.51 -38.62 59.79
CA GLY A 206 -28.91 -39.98 59.48
C GLY A 206 -29.89 -40.09 58.32
N LYS A 207 -30.06 -39.03 57.52
CA LYS A 207 -31.00 -38.96 56.39
C LYS A 207 -30.26 -38.55 55.12
N VAL A 208 -30.52 -39.28 54.05
CA VAL A 208 -30.04 -38.96 52.70
C VAL A 208 -30.71 -37.69 52.16
N LYS A 209 -29.94 -36.87 51.44
CA LYS A 209 -30.44 -35.71 50.70
C LYS A 209 -30.57 -36.08 49.23
N GLU A 210 -31.78 -35.91 48.69
CA GLU A 210 -32.06 -36.15 47.27
C GLU A 210 -31.39 -35.10 46.37
N ASN A 211 -31.50 -33.83 46.76
CA ASN A 211 -30.95 -32.70 46.02
C ASN A 211 -29.67 -32.19 46.69
N VAL A 212 -28.56 -32.22 45.95
CA VAL A 212 -27.25 -31.79 46.45
C VAL A 212 -26.92 -30.41 45.89
N PRO A 213 -26.58 -29.42 46.75
CA PRO A 213 -26.20 -28.09 46.29
C PRO A 213 -24.79 -28.08 45.70
N VAL A 214 -24.65 -27.43 44.54
CA VAL A 214 -23.38 -27.14 43.87
C VAL A 214 -23.04 -25.68 44.13
N TYR A 215 -21.88 -25.44 44.73
CA TYR A 215 -21.39 -24.10 45.07
C TYR A 215 -20.30 -23.62 44.10
N ALA A 216 -20.21 -22.31 43.90
CA ALA A 216 -19.17 -21.67 43.12
C ALA A 216 -17.79 -21.84 43.79
N THR A 217 -16.81 -22.33 43.03
CA THR A 217 -15.43 -22.49 43.52
C THR A 217 -14.59 -21.21 43.40
N VAL A 218 -15.04 -20.28 42.56
CA VAL A 218 -14.39 -19.01 42.23
C VAL A 218 -15.40 -17.86 42.24
N SER A 219 -14.90 -16.62 42.32
CA SER A 219 -15.70 -15.41 42.13
C SER A 219 -15.41 -14.82 40.75
N GLY A 220 -16.42 -14.24 40.10
CA GLY A 220 -16.28 -13.55 38.82
C GLY A 220 -17.63 -13.27 38.16
N THR A 221 -17.62 -12.99 36.87
CA THR A 221 -18.80 -12.73 36.05
C THR A 221 -19.03 -13.91 35.11
N VAL A 222 -20.28 -14.36 34.97
CA VAL A 222 -20.64 -15.47 34.08
C VAL A 222 -20.46 -15.02 32.63
N SER A 223 -19.47 -15.56 31.93
CA SER A 223 -19.23 -15.24 30.52
C SER A 223 -20.09 -16.12 29.62
N GLU A 224 -20.21 -17.41 29.94
CA GLU A 224 -20.99 -18.38 29.17
C GLU A 224 -21.76 -19.30 30.12
N LYS A 225 -23.03 -19.57 29.77
CA LYS A 225 -23.89 -20.55 30.44
C LYS A 225 -24.04 -21.77 29.52
N LEU A 226 -23.59 -22.93 29.99
CA LEU A 226 -23.45 -24.15 29.16
C LEU A 226 -24.50 -25.22 29.48
N VAL A 227 -25.33 -24.99 30.50
CA VAL A 227 -26.41 -25.89 30.93
C VAL A 227 -27.67 -25.08 31.25
N GLU A 228 -28.82 -25.72 31.12
CA GLU A 228 -30.12 -25.20 31.49
C GLU A 228 -30.79 -26.09 32.54
N GLN A 229 -31.76 -25.52 33.26
CA GLN A 229 -32.55 -26.28 34.23
C GLN A 229 -33.26 -27.45 33.55
N GLY A 230 -33.19 -28.64 34.17
CA GLY A 230 -33.72 -29.89 33.62
C GLY A 230 -32.67 -30.75 32.92
N ASP A 231 -31.51 -30.20 32.57
CA ASP A 231 -30.45 -30.94 31.89
C ASP A 231 -29.91 -32.10 32.75
N TYR A 232 -29.55 -33.19 32.09
CA TYR A 232 -28.78 -34.25 32.72
C TYR A 232 -27.28 -33.99 32.51
N ILE A 233 -26.57 -33.77 33.61
CA ILE A 233 -25.15 -33.44 33.62
C ILE A 233 -24.30 -34.66 33.99
N LYS A 234 -23.12 -34.78 33.38
CA LYS A 234 -22.12 -35.81 33.70
C LYS A 234 -21.04 -35.25 34.62
N GLN A 235 -20.37 -36.13 35.37
CA GLN A 235 -19.14 -35.76 36.06
C GLN A 235 -18.12 -35.18 35.06
N GLY A 236 -17.54 -34.02 35.41
CA GLY A 236 -16.61 -33.27 34.56
C GLY A 236 -17.27 -32.35 33.53
N GLN A 237 -18.60 -32.40 33.37
CA GLN A 237 -19.29 -31.53 32.43
C GLN A 237 -19.23 -30.07 32.88
N PRO A 238 -18.82 -29.13 32.01
CA PRO A 238 -18.89 -27.69 32.27
C PRO A 238 -20.34 -27.21 32.46
N LEU A 239 -20.55 -26.40 33.49
CA LEU A 239 -21.83 -25.78 33.81
C LEU A 239 -21.81 -24.29 33.42
N LEU A 240 -20.80 -23.57 33.90
CA LEU A 240 -20.64 -22.14 33.70
C LEU A 240 -19.18 -21.82 33.40
N LYS A 241 -18.94 -20.86 32.53
CA LYS A 241 -17.64 -20.20 32.37
C LYS A 241 -17.70 -18.87 33.11
N ILE A 242 -16.76 -18.66 34.02
CA ILE A 242 -16.71 -17.49 34.91
C ILE A 242 -15.42 -16.73 34.61
N ALA A 243 -15.56 -15.49 34.18
CA ALA A 243 -14.46 -14.60 33.87
C ALA A 243 -14.20 -13.64 35.04
N ASN A 244 -12.94 -13.51 35.46
CA ASN A 244 -12.55 -12.49 36.44
C ASN A 244 -12.16 -11.19 35.72
N LEU A 245 -13.08 -10.23 35.70
CA LEU A 245 -12.91 -8.96 35.02
C LEU A 245 -12.10 -7.91 35.81
N SER A 246 -11.52 -8.26 36.96
CA SER A 246 -10.66 -7.35 37.75
C SER A 246 -9.39 -6.95 37.01
N THR A 247 -8.99 -7.75 36.01
CA THR A 247 -7.94 -7.46 35.05
C THR A 247 -8.47 -7.78 33.67
N VAL A 248 -8.14 -6.95 32.68
CA VAL A 248 -8.54 -7.17 31.29
C VAL A 248 -7.33 -7.04 30.38
N TRP A 249 -7.45 -7.58 29.17
CA TRP A 249 -6.43 -7.41 28.15
C TRP A 249 -6.85 -6.32 27.17
N ALA A 250 -5.96 -5.40 26.86
CA ALA A 250 -6.08 -4.53 25.71
C ALA A 250 -5.25 -5.14 24.57
N ASN A 251 -5.94 -5.64 23.54
CA ASN A 251 -5.33 -6.25 22.38
C ASN A 251 -5.30 -5.23 21.25
N PHE A 252 -4.10 -4.83 20.84
CA PHE A 252 -3.85 -3.89 19.77
C PHE A 252 -3.42 -4.61 18.50
N ASP A 253 -3.87 -4.13 17.36
CA ASP A 253 -3.49 -4.66 16.06
C ASP A 253 -2.24 -3.94 15.56
N VAL A 254 -1.15 -4.69 15.34
CA VAL A 254 0.13 -4.19 14.84
C VAL A 254 0.36 -4.72 13.43
N TYR A 255 0.63 -3.84 12.47
CA TYR A 255 0.91 -4.25 11.10
C TYR A 255 2.24 -4.99 10.96
N GLU A 256 2.31 -5.91 10.01
CA GLU A 256 3.48 -6.76 9.74
C GLU A 256 4.80 -5.96 9.60
N ASN A 257 4.76 -4.80 8.93
CA ASN A 257 5.92 -3.93 8.71
C ASN A 257 6.35 -3.10 9.93
N GLN A 258 5.63 -3.19 11.06
CA GLN A 258 5.89 -2.43 12.28
C GLN A 258 6.31 -3.32 13.46
N ILE A 259 6.25 -4.64 13.33
CA ILE A 259 6.49 -5.60 14.42
C ILE A 259 7.85 -5.33 15.12
N ASP A 260 8.89 -5.04 14.34
CA ASP A 260 10.26 -4.83 14.84
C ASP A 260 10.41 -3.61 15.79
N LEU A 261 9.42 -2.71 15.79
CA LEU A 261 9.41 -1.51 16.63
C LEU A 261 8.93 -1.82 18.06
N PHE A 262 8.33 -2.99 18.27
CA PHE A 262 7.69 -3.37 19.53
C PHE A 262 8.45 -4.49 20.25
N LYS A 263 8.52 -4.37 21.58
CA LYS A 263 9.18 -5.33 22.46
C LYS A 263 8.38 -5.53 23.74
N LYS A 264 8.39 -6.75 24.27
CA LYS A 264 7.83 -7.04 25.60
C LYS A 264 8.48 -6.12 26.66
N GLY A 265 7.67 -5.59 27.57
CA GLY A 265 8.10 -4.66 28.62
C GLY A 265 8.05 -3.18 28.25
N GLN A 266 7.70 -2.82 27.01
CA GLN A 266 7.49 -1.43 26.61
C GLN A 266 6.31 -0.79 27.35
N GLU A 267 6.46 0.48 27.73
CA GLU A 267 5.37 1.29 28.28
C GLU A 267 4.48 1.81 27.14
N VAL A 268 3.17 1.67 27.32
CA VAL A 268 2.14 2.09 26.37
C VAL A 268 1.18 3.05 27.06
N SER A 269 0.86 4.16 26.39
CA SER A 269 -0.19 5.07 26.83
C SER A 269 -1.49 4.71 26.14
N ILE A 270 -2.48 4.27 26.89
CA ILE A 270 -3.77 3.79 26.39
C ILE A 270 -4.83 4.86 26.64
N THR A 271 -5.66 5.11 25.64
CA THR A 271 -6.83 5.98 25.70
C THR A 271 -8.07 5.20 25.29
N THR A 272 -9.21 5.58 25.88
CA THR A 272 -10.51 5.02 25.52
C THR A 272 -11.53 6.14 25.42
N ASN A 273 -12.45 6.01 24.46
CA ASN A 273 -13.52 6.98 24.26
C ASN A 273 -14.54 6.97 25.41
N ALA A 274 -14.57 5.89 26.21
CA ALA A 274 -15.52 5.74 27.30
C ALA A 274 -15.22 6.62 28.53
N TYR A 275 -14.00 7.16 28.66
CA TYR A 275 -13.56 7.92 29.85
C TYR A 275 -12.71 9.13 29.46
N ASP A 276 -13.31 10.31 29.30
CA ASP A 276 -12.70 11.66 29.21
C ASP A 276 -11.26 11.75 28.64
N ASN A 277 -10.92 10.92 27.64
CA ASN A 277 -9.57 10.73 27.12
C ASN A 277 -8.45 10.62 28.19
N LYS A 278 -8.74 10.04 29.36
CA LYS A 278 -7.72 9.82 30.40
C LYS A 278 -6.66 8.84 29.86
N LYS A 279 -5.41 9.30 29.81
CA LYS A 279 -4.26 8.48 29.42
C LYS A 279 -3.89 7.52 30.56
N LEU A 280 -3.96 6.23 30.28
CA LEU A 280 -3.62 5.16 31.22
C LEU A 280 -2.33 4.50 30.79
N LYS A 281 -1.49 4.17 31.76
CA LYS A 281 -0.23 3.48 31.49
C LYS A 281 -0.47 1.98 31.55
N GLY A 282 0.00 1.28 30.52
CA GLY A 282 0.04 -0.17 30.46
C GLY A 282 1.43 -0.64 30.01
N ILE A 283 1.70 -1.93 30.20
CA ILE A 283 2.97 -2.55 29.79
C ILE A 283 2.65 -3.64 28.78
N VAL A 284 3.42 -3.68 27.69
CA VAL A 284 3.35 -4.78 26.71
C VAL A 284 3.76 -6.07 27.39
N ASP A 285 2.80 -6.98 27.56
CA ASP A 285 3.03 -8.28 28.20
C ASP A 285 3.35 -9.36 27.17
N PHE A 286 2.69 -9.32 26.01
CA PHE A 286 2.82 -10.37 25.01
C PHE A 286 2.61 -9.82 23.60
N ILE A 287 3.36 -10.35 22.65
CA ILE A 287 3.19 -10.09 21.22
C ILE A 287 2.93 -11.46 20.60
N ASP A 288 1.79 -11.61 19.94
CA ASP A 288 1.36 -12.88 19.37
C ASP A 288 2.36 -13.36 18.31
N PRO A 289 2.89 -14.59 18.39
CA PRO A 289 3.78 -15.11 17.35
C PRO A 289 3.05 -15.41 16.03
N VAL A 290 1.72 -15.42 16.02
CA VAL A 290 0.90 -15.73 14.85
C VAL A 290 0.33 -14.46 14.23
N LEU A 291 0.54 -14.29 12.92
CA LEU A 291 -0.05 -13.23 12.10
C LEU A 291 -1.50 -13.60 11.73
N ASP A 292 -2.45 -12.68 11.95
CA ASP A 292 -3.79 -12.80 11.38
C ASP A 292 -3.72 -12.54 9.88
N THR A 293 -3.96 -13.57 9.07
CA THR A 293 -3.81 -13.50 7.60
C THR A 293 -4.88 -12.65 6.93
N ARG A 294 -6.03 -12.41 7.59
CA ARG A 294 -7.12 -11.61 7.06
C ARG A 294 -6.85 -10.12 7.24
N THR A 295 -6.33 -9.72 8.39
CA THR A 295 -6.01 -8.31 8.70
C THR A 295 -4.56 -7.95 8.42
N ARG A 296 -3.67 -8.94 8.21
CA ARG A 296 -2.21 -8.76 8.13
C ARG A 296 -1.64 -8.05 9.37
N THR A 297 -2.19 -8.39 10.53
CA THR A 297 -1.78 -7.82 11.83
C THR A 297 -1.40 -8.89 12.84
N VAL A 298 -0.49 -8.54 13.73
CA VAL A 298 -0.13 -9.28 14.93
C VAL A 298 -0.81 -8.62 16.13
N LYS A 299 -1.29 -9.42 17.09
CA LYS A 299 -1.88 -8.89 18.32
C LYS A 299 -0.79 -8.55 19.34
N LEU A 300 -0.76 -7.29 19.74
CA LEU A 300 0.03 -6.80 20.86
C LEU A 300 -0.87 -6.69 22.09
N ARG A 301 -0.58 -7.49 23.11
CA ARG A 301 -1.37 -7.61 24.35
C ARG A 301 -0.77 -6.77 25.46
N VAL A 302 -1.59 -5.89 26.03
CA VAL A 302 -1.30 -5.10 27.23
C VAL A 302 -2.25 -5.49 28.34
N VAL A 303 -1.74 -5.74 29.54
CA VAL A 303 -2.57 -6.04 30.71
C VAL A 303 -3.00 -4.75 31.40
N LEU A 304 -4.30 -4.59 31.63
CA LEU A 304 -4.88 -3.45 32.30
C LEU A 304 -5.55 -3.87 33.62
N ASN A 305 -5.33 -3.05 34.65
CA ASN A 305 -6.04 -3.18 35.91
C ASN A 305 -7.46 -2.61 35.78
N ASN A 306 -8.46 -3.38 36.21
CA ASN A 306 -9.86 -3.07 36.03
C ASN A 306 -10.69 -3.30 37.32
N LYS A 307 -10.13 -2.96 38.48
CA LYS A 307 -10.81 -3.09 39.79
C LYS A 307 -12.12 -2.30 39.89
N GLU A 308 -12.22 -1.19 39.18
CA GLU A 308 -13.43 -0.35 39.14
C GLU A 308 -14.44 -0.82 38.07
N GLU A 309 -14.14 -1.91 37.35
CA GLU A 309 -14.97 -2.49 36.28
C GLU A 309 -15.31 -1.49 35.15
N ALA A 310 -14.40 -0.53 34.96
CA ALA A 310 -14.48 0.52 33.96
C ALA A 310 -14.37 -0.04 32.53
N PHE A 311 -13.45 -0.96 32.32
CA PHE A 311 -13.24 -1.63 31.04
C PHE A 311 -14.17 -2.81 30.90
N LYS A 312 -14.99 -2.78 29.85
CA LYS A 312 -15.84 -3.91 29.46
C LYS A 312 -15.22 -4.58 28.23
N PRO A 313 -15.15 -5.92 28.20
CA PRO A 313 -14.78 -6.65 26.99
C PRO A 313 -15.60 -6.18 25.78
N GLY A 314 -14.93 -6.01 24.64
CA GLY A 314 -15.52 -5.48 23.41
C GLY A 314 -15.37 -3.97 23.20
N MET A 315 -14.97 -3.19 24.23
CA MET A 315 -14.72 -1.76 24.06
C MET A 315 -13.51 -1.49 23.15
N PHE A 316 -13.60 -0.44 22.33
CA PHE A 316 -12.47 0.06 21.55
C PHE A 316 -11.48 0.84 22.41
N VAL A 317 -10.20 0.67 22.09
CA VAL A 317 -9.08 1.37 22.74
C VAL A 317 -8.04 1.79 21.71
N GLU A 318 -7.37 2.89 21.99
CA GLU A 318 -6.22 3.37 21.23
C GLU A 318 -4.99 3.33 22.14
N ALA A 319 -3.84 3.00 21.57
CA ALA A 319 -2.55 3.04 22.23
C ALA A 319 -1.60 3.96 21.50
N GLU A 320 -0.89 4.78 22.26
CA GLU A 320 0.26 5.56 21.80
C GLU A 320 1.53 4.93 22.41
N ILE A 321 2.40 4.42 21.54
CA ILE A 321 3.69 3.85 21.91
C ILE A 321 4.80 4.70 21.31
N LYS A 322 5.78 5.08 22.14
CA LYS A 322 7.02 5.69 21.64
C LYS A 322 7.85 4.57 21.02
N GLY A 323 8.03 4.62 19.69
CA GLY A 323 8.87 3.68 18.96
C GLY A 323 10.29 3.71 19.52
N ILE A 324 10.77 2.56 20.00
CA ILE A 324 12.15 2.43 20.44
C ILE A 324 13.03 2.38 19.21
N ARG A 325 13.77 3.46 18.93
CA ARG A 325 14.96 3.35 18.09
C ARG A 325 16.13 2.88 18.93
N SER A 326 16.76 1.81 18.47
CA SER A 326 18.06 1.36 18.93
C SER A 326 19.11 2.33 18.40
N ASN A 327 19.99 2.76 19.29
CA ASN A 327 21.24 3.51 19.08
C ASN A 327 21.20 5.03 18.83
N ASN A 328 22.06 5.66 19.61
CA ASN A 328 22.54 7.04 19.70
C ASN A 328 23.15 7.63 18.42
N GLU A 329 22.75 7.20 17.23
CA GLU A 329 23.19 7.89 16.01
C GLU A 329 22.26 9.08 15.77
N GLN A 330 22.82 10.29 15.69
CA GLN A 330 22.07 11.48 15.26
C GLN A 330 21.59 11.24 13.84
N VAL A 331 20.39 10.68 13.71
CA VAL A 331 19.77 10.45 12.42
C VAL A 331 19.34 11.79 11.84
N LEU A 332 19.87 12.15 10.67
CA LEU A 332 19.44 13.32 9.92
C LEU A 332 18.02 13.08 9.41
N ALA A 333 17.09 13.94 9.82
CA ALA A 333 15.70 13.88 9.37
C ALA A 333 15.35 15.12 8.55
N ILE A 334 14.59 14.93 7.48
CA ILE A 334 14.09 16.00 6.62
C ILE A 334 12.56 15.90 6.46
N PRO A 335 11.84 17.03 6.32
CA PRO A 335 10.41 17.01 6.06
C PRO A 335 10.07 16.24 4.78
N SER A 336 8.97 15.50 4.80
CA SER A 336 8.49 14.75 3.61
C SER A 336 8.19 15.66 2.42
N SER A 337 7.86 16.93 2.65
CA SER A 337 7.61 17.92 1.60
C SER A 337 8.87 18.34 0.82
N ALA A 338 10.06 18.13 1.40
CA ALA A 338 11.33 18.45 0.75
C ALA A 338 11.76 17.40 -0.29
N VAL A 339 11.21 16.18 -0.19
CA VAL A 339 11.62 15.03 -0.98
C VAL A 339 10.83 14.95 -2.28
N LEU A 340 11.55 14.89 -3.38
CA LEU A 340 11.00 14.61 -4.71
C LEU A 340 11.32 13.16 -5.12
N TRP A 341 10.31 12.44 -5.58
CA TRP A 341 10.39 11.01 -5.91
C TRP A 341 10.34 10.78 -7.42
N THR A 342 11.30 10.03 -7.98
CA THR A 342 11.24 9.59 -9.39
C THR A 342 11.11 8.05 -9.49
N GLY A 343 10.43 7.43 -8.53
CA GLY A 343 10.25 5.97 -8.44
C GLY A 343 11.45 5.26 -7.80
N LYS A 344 12.58 5.15 -8.51
CA LYS A 344 13.79 4.43 -8.01
C LYS A 344 14.78 5.32 -7.25
N ARG A 345 14.62 6.65 -7.27
CA ARG A 345 15.50 7.61 -6.57
C ARG A 345 14.67 8.64 -5.81
N SER A 346 15.27 9.16 -4.76
CA SER A 346 14.80 10.29 -3.99
C SER A 346 15.79 11.43 -4.17
N VAL A 347 15.28 12.62 -4.49
CA VAL A 347 16.10 13.81 -4.74
C VAL A 347 15.59 14.98 -3.92
N VAL A 348 16.51 15.87 -3.58
CA VAL A 348 16.24 17.12 -2.86
C VAL A 348 16.99 18.26 -3.52
N TYR A 349 16.47 19.47 -3.40
CA TYR A 349 17.18 20.67 -3.81
C TYR A 349 17.82 21.31 -2.59
N ILE A 350 19.15 21.42 -2.64
CA ILE A 350 19.93 22.17 -1.67
C ILE A 350 20.12 23.61 -2.15
N LYS A 351 20.31 24.52 -1.20
CA LYS A 351 20.71 25.90 -1.42
C LYS A 351 22.13 26.07 -0.86
N PRO A 352 23.20 25.98 -1.70
CA PRO A 352 24.58 25.98 -1.22
C PRO A 352 25.01 27.31 -0.57
N ASP A 353 24.43 28.42 -1.02
CA ASP A 353 24.67 29.74 -0.46
C ASP A 353 23.35 30.31 0.06
N SER A 354 23.24 30.55 1.37
CA SER A 354 22.03 31.10 1.98
C SER A 354 21.70 32.52 1.53
N LYS A 355 22.68 33.29 1.03
CA LYS A 355 22.48 34.69 0.58
C LYS A 355 22.03 34.78 -0.87
N GLU A 356 22.35 33.78 -1.69
CA GLU A 356 21.98 33.76 -3.10
C GLU A 356 20.89 32.72 -3.38
N SER A 357 19.99 33.01 -4.32
CA SER A 357 18.93 32.07 -4.74
C SER A 357 19.46 31.01 -5.70
N ILE A 358 20.57 30.36 -5.34
CA ILE A 358 21.23 29.30 -6.12
C ILE A 358 20.79 27.95 -5.59
N PHE A 359 20.34 27.07 -6.49
CA PHE A 359 19.86 25.74 -6.15
C PHE A 359 20.65 24.67 -6.88
N GLN A 360 20.78 23.51 -6.23
CA GLN A 360 21.44 22.33 -6.78
C GLN A 360 20.68 21.07 -6.40
N MET A 361 20.44 20.20 -7.38
CA MET A 361 19.86 18.88 -7.12
C MET A 361 20.88 17.98 -6.44
N ARG A 362 20.44 17.24 -5.42
CA ARG A 362 21.22 16.18 -4.78
C ARG A 362 20.38 14.91 -4.66
N ASN A 363 20.98 13.77 -5.01
CA ASN A 363 20.39 12.46 -4.77
C ASN A 363 20.60 12.06 -3.31
N ILE A 364 19.58 11.47 -2.68
CA ILE A 364 19.63 11.03 -1.29
C ILE A 364 19.11 9.60 -1.17
N ILE A 365 19.59 8.89 -0.15
CA ILE A 365 19.06 7.59 0.27
C ILE A 365 18.24 7.82 1.52
N LEU A 366 16.96 7.47 1.46
CA LEU A 366 16.03 7.60 2.57
C LEU A 366 15.95 6.30 3.36
N GLY A 367 15.84 6.45 4.68
CA GLY A 367 15.49 5.38 5.60
C GLY A 367 14.01 5.40 5.92
N HIS A 368 13.66 5.11 7.17
CA HIS A 368 12.26 4.98 7.56
C HIS A 368 11.54 6.34 7.61
N LYS A 369 10.24 6.34 7.27
CA LYS A 369 9.36 7.49 7.51
C LYS A 369 9.04 7.57 9.02
N ILE A 370 9.18 8.76 9.60
CA ILE A 370 8.97 9.06 11.02
C ILE A 370 8.00 10.26 11.10
N GLY A 371 6.73 9.99 11.39
CA GLY A 371 5.68 11.02 11.32
C GLY A 371 5.64 11.69 9.93
N ASP A 372 5.84 13.00 9.89
CA ASP A 372 5.87 13.80 8.66
C ASP A 372 7.28 14.00 8.07
N SER A 373 8.29 13.32 8.62
CA SER A 373 9.69 13.40 8.18
C SER A 373 10.21 12.07 7.66
N TYR A 374 11.25 12.11 6.82
CA TYR A 374 12.04 10.93 6.45
C TYR A 374 13.42 11.00 7.10
N GLU A 375 13.89 9.85 7.55
CA GLU A 375 15.30 9.62 7.84
C GLU A 375 16.12 9.66 6.55
N VAL A 376 17.29 10.30 6.61
CA VAL A 376 18.27 10.34 5.53
C VAL A 376 19.46 9.50 5.94
N LEU A 377 19.71 8.42 5.19
CA LEU A 377 20.83 7.52 5.40
C LEU A 377 22.10 8.06 4.74
N GLU A 378 21.96 8.61 3.52
CA GLU A 378 23.08 9.17 2.76
C GLU A 378 22.65 10.35 1.88
N GLY A 379 23.60 11.24 1.59
CA GLY A 379 23.43 12.31 0.60
C GLY A 379 23.09 13.69 1.16
N LEU A 380 22.96 13.88 2.47
CA LEU A 380 22.87 15.19 3.10
C LEU A 380 23.76 15.25 4.32
N ASN A 381 24.24 16.46 4.63
CA ASN A 381 25.00 16.73 5.84
C ASN A 381 24.18 17.58 6.81
N ASN A 382 24.52 17.51 8.10
CA ASN A 382 23.98 18.43 9.10
C ASN A 382 24.35 19.88 8.71
N GLY A 383 23.36 20.79 8.74
CA GLY A 383 23.55 22.18 8.33
C GLY A 383 23.26 22.49 6.86
N ASP A 384 23.02 21.48 6.00
CA ASP A 384 22.59 21.73 4.62
C ASP A 384 21.24 22.47 4.62
N GLU A 385 21.10 23.52 3.80
CA GLU A 385 19.83 24.22 3.60
C GLU A 385 19.08 23.57 2.42
N ILE A 386 17.89 23.02 2.67
CA ILE A 386 17.07 22.32 1.66
C ILE A 386 15.75 23.04 1.42
N VAL A 387 15.21 22.92 0.21
CA VAL A 387 13.88 23.44 -0.14
C VAL A 387 12.79 22.55 0.45
N THR A 388 11.89 23.11 1.27
CA THR A 388 10.77 22.41 1.91
C THR A 388 9.41 22.75 1.32
N ASN A 389 9.30 23.91 0.67
CA ASN A 389 8.10 24.34 -0.05
C ASN A 389 8.49 24.86 -1.44
N GLY A 390 7.66 24.58 -2.45
CA GLY A 390 7.93 24.96 -3.84
C GLY A 390 8.97 24.07 -4.56
N THR A 391 9.23 22.86 -4.05
CA THR A 391 10.23 21.92 -4.58
C THR A 391 10.00 21.56 -6.06
N PHE A 392 8.76 21.35 -6.48
CA PHE A 392 8.42 21.10 -7.89
C PHE A 392 8.67 22.32 -8.79
N THR A 393 8.46 23.54 -8.27
CA THR A 393 8.72 24.77 -9.04
C THR A 393 10.21 24.96 -9.28
N VAL A 394 11.03 24.66 -8.26
CA VAL A 394 12.49 24.64 -8.35
C VAL A 394 12.94 23.57 -9.37
N ASP A 395 12.34 22.38 -9.35
CA ASP A 395 12.62 21.32 -10.33
C ASP A 395 12.26 21.71 -11.77
N ALA A 396 11.08 22.31 -11.96
CA ALA A 396 10.62 22.77 -13.26
C ALA A 396 11.55 23.86 -13.82
N ALA A 397 12.00 24.80 -12.98
CA ALA A 397 12.98 25.80 -13.39
C ALA A 397 14.33 25.18 -13.77
N ALA A 398 14.81 24.19 -12.99
CA ALA A 398 16.01 23.43 -13.34
C ALA A 398 15.88 22.77 -14.72
N GLN A 399 14.72 22.14 -14.97
CA GLN A 399 14.43 21.46 -16.23
C GLN A 399 14.37 22.42 -17.42
N LEU A 400 13.72 23.57 -17.27
CA LEU A 400 13.64 24.61 -18.32
C LEU A 400 15.03 25.19 -18.65
N GLN A 401 15.91 25.30 -17.65
CA GLN A 401 17.30 25.73 -17.84
C GLN A 401 18.22 24.58 -18.30
N GLY A 402 17.68 23.39 -18.58
CA GLY A 402 18.44 22.23 -19.04
C GLY A 402 19.36 21.62 -17.98
N LYS A 403 19.21 21.97 -16.71
CA LYS A 403 19.99 21.46 -15.58
C LYS A 403 19.45 20.10 -15.11
N LYS A 404 20.13 19.51 -14.11
CA LYS A 404 19.69 18.25 -13.50
C LYS A 404 18.32 18.43 -12.84
N SER A 405 17.37 17.56 -13.20
CA SER A 405 15.99 17.54 -12.71
C SER A 405 15.49 16.10 -12.47
N MET A 406 14.26 15.99 -11.96
CA MET A 406 13.53 14.73 -11.83
C MET A 406 13.41 13.98 -13.16
N MET A 407 13.44 14.69 -14.29
CA MET A 407 13.36 14.10 -15.64
C MET A 407 14.72 14.10 -16.35
N ASN A 408 15.64 15.01 -16.01
CA ASN A 408 16.95 15.14 -16.66
C ASN A 408 18.10 14.74 -15.73
N ARG A 409 18.70 13.56 -15.93
CA ARG A 409 19.76 13.03 -15.04
C ARG A 409 21.14 13.66 -15.30
N ASP A 410 21.43 14.01 -16.55
CA ASP A 410 22.78 14.38 -17.00
C ASP A 410 22.96 15.89 -17.22
N GLY A 411 21.94 16.71 -16.95
CA GLY A 411 22.03 18.16 -17.14
C GLY A 411 22.33 18.60 -18.57
N ARG A 412 22.00 17.76 -19.56
CA ARG A 412 22.13 18.09 -20.99
C ARG A 412 20.83 18.72 -21.48
N LYS A 413 20.94 19.77 -22.32
CA LYS A 413 19.82 20.31 -23.10
C LYS A 413 19.19 19.13 -23.85
N GLY A 414 17.93 18.85 -23.58
CA GLY A 414 17.20 17.80 -24.27
C GLY A 414 17.10 18.13 -25.75
N ILE A 415 17.87 17.41 -26.58
CA ILE A 415 17.51 17.21 -27.97
C ILE A 415 16.27 16.32 -27.94
N ALA A 416 15.10 16.93 -28.12
CA ALA A 416 13.92 16.19 -28.52
C ALA A 416 14.13 15.74 -29.97
N GLY A 417 14.58 14.50 -30.17
CA GLY A 417 14.69 13.94 -31.51
C GLY A 417 15.71 12.81 -31.65
N HIS A 418 15.21 11.59 -31.55
CA HIS A 418 15.69 10.34 -32.17
C HIS A 418 17.09 9.76 -31.84
N GLU A 419 17.07 8.42 -31.72
CA GLU A 419 18.17 7.45 -31.75
C GLU A 419 19.02 7.23 -30.48
N GLY A 420 19.14 5.96 -30.07
CA GLY A 420 20.34 5.48 -29.37
C GLY A 420 20.21 4.61 -28.11
N HIS A 421 19.70 3.38 -28.27
CA HIS A 421 20.14 2.15 -27.58
C HIS A 421 19.89 1.84 -26.07
N LEU A 422 19.33 0.64 -25.90
CA LEU A 422 19.76 -0.46 -25.00
C LEU A 422 19.65 -0.25 -23.47
N GLY A 423 18.65 -0.94 -22.91
CA GLY A 423 18.85 -1.78 -21.74
C GLY A 423 18.67 -1.13 -20.36
N LYS A 424 17.41 -0.89 -19.95
CA LYS A 424 16.97 -1.18 -18.58
C LYS A 424 15.46 -1.01 -18.41
N GLU A 425 14.81 -2.13 -18.08
CA GLU A 425 13.55 -2.29 -17.33
C GLU A 425 12.57 -1.11 -17.33
N THR A 426 11.57 -1.21 -18.22
CA THR A 426 10.38 -0.37 -18.18
C THR A 426 9.40 -0.93 -17.16
N THR A 427 9.35 -0.33 -15.98
CA THR A 427 8.13 -0.25 -15.18
C THR A 427 7.11 0.54 -16.00
N THR A 428 5.98 -0.09 -16.30
CA THR A 428 4.82 0.50 -16.97
C THR A 428 4.28 1.70 -16.19
N SER A 429 4.66 2.91 -16.61
CA SER A 429 3.88 4.11 -16.34
C SER A 429 2.62 4.08 -17.20
N VAL A 430 1.49 3.94 -16.53
CA VAL A 430 0.15 4.23 -17.06
C VAL A 430 0.16 5.69 -17.52
N ASN A 431 0.28 5.90 -18.83
CA ASN A 431 0.08 7.20 -19.42
C ASN A 431 -1.43 7.38 -19.59
N ASN A 432 -1.99 8.35 -18.85
CA ASN A 432 -3.33 8.89 -19.08
C ASN A 432 -3.40 9.47 -20.51
N LYS A 433 -3.75 8.63 -21.47
CA LYS A 433 -4.49 9.02 -22.67
C LYS A 433 -5.87 8.41 -22.53
N LYS A 434 -6.89 9.22 -22.88
CA LYS A 434 -8.33 8.91 -22.81
C LYS A 434 -8.62 7.41 -22.99
N PRO A 435 -9.44 6.77 -22.14
CA PRO A 435 -9.86 5.40 -22.38
C PRO A 435 -10.61 5.37 -23.71
N PHE A 436 -10.09 4.63 -24.68
CA PHE A 436 -10.87 4.24 -25.83
C PHE A 436 -12.06 3.42 -25.31
N ASN A 437 -13.27 3.78 -25.74
CA ASN A 437 -14.46 3.01 -25.45
C ASN A 437 -14.24 1.55 -25.89
N MET A 438 -14.37 0.64 -24.93
CA MET A 438 -14.02 -0.78 -25.03
C MET A 438 -14.97 -1.61 -25.94
N ASN A 439 -15.67 -0.98 -26.88
CA ASN A 439 -16.73 -1.62 -27.68
C ASN A 439 -16.63 -1.44 -29.20
N GLU A 440 -15.61 -0.77 -29.75
CA GLU A 440 -15.43 -0.69 -31.21
C GLU A 440 -14.12 -1.32 -31.65
N ARG A 441 -14.21 -2.50 -32.26
CA ARG A 441 -13.10 -3.14 -32.96
C ARG A 441 -12.67 -2.31 -34.15
N VAL A 442 -11.37 -2.28 -34.42
CA VAL A 442 -10.85 -1.68 -35.63
C VAL A 442 -11.23 -2.58 -36.81
N LYS A 443 -11.96 -2.03 -37.79
CA LYS A 443 -12.38 -2.77 -38.98
C LYS A 443 -11.17 -3.06 -39.86
N VAL A 444 -10.80 -4.33 -39.97
CA VAL A 444 -9.69 -4.83 -40.80
C VAL A 444 -10.17 -5.87 -41.82
N SER A 445 -9.33 -6.18 -42.81
CA SER A 445 -9.67 -7.20 -43.82
C SER A 445 -9.76 -8.61 -43.21
N LYS A 446 -10.59 -9.47 -43.81
CA LYS A 446 -10.67 -10.89 -43.40
C LYS A 446 -9.35 -11.62 -43.61
N ASP A 447 -8.57 -11.22 -44.61
CA ASP A 447 -7.26 -11.80 -44.90
C ASP A 447 -6.26 -11.51 -43.78
N PHE A 448 -6.27 -10.29 -43.23
CA PHE A 448 -5.44 -9.92 -42.09
C PHE A 448 -5.84 -10.71 -40.84
N GLN A 449 -7.14 -10.84 -40.56
CA GLN A 449 -7.64 -11.64 -39.44
C GLN A 449 -7.25 -13.11 -39.57
N ASN A 450 -7.27 -13.67 -40.78
CA ASN A 450 -6.81 -15.03 -41.06
C ASN A 450 -5.30 -15.19 -40.86
N GLN A 451 -4.49 -14.20 -41.21
CA GLN A 451 -3.05 -14.20 -40.95
C GLN A 451 -2.77 -14.12 -39.44
N LEU A 452 -3.47 -13.25 -38.72
CA LEU A 452 -3.37 -13.14 -37.26
C LEU A 452 -3.82 -14.43 -36.56
N LYS A 453 -4.86 -15.10 -37.08
CA LYS A 453 -5.31 -16.41 -36.61
C LYS A 453 -4.23 -17.49 -36.73
N ILE A 454 -3.39 -17.46 -37.77
CA ILE A 454 -2.25 -18.39 -37.90
C ILE A 454 -1.25 -18.16 -36.76
N VAL A 455 -0.91 -16.90 -36.47
CA VAL A 455 -0.04 -16.53 -35.34
C VAL A 455 -0.65 -16.95 -34.01
N PHE A 456 -1.95 -16.76 -33.83
CA PHE A 456 -2.68 -17.21 -32.65
C PHE A 456 -2.64 -18.73 -32.48
N ASN A 457 -2.80 -19.51 -33.55
CA ASN A 457 -2.69 -20.96 -33.48
C ASN A 457 -1.30 -21.42 -33.04
N ASP A 458 -0.24 -20.77 -33.53
CA ASP A 458 1.13 -21.03 -33.06
C ASP A 458 1.32 -20.66 -31.58
N TYR A 459 0.70 -19.57 -31.12
CA TYR A 459 0.66 -19.21 -29.71
C TYR A 459 -0.02 -20.27 -28.86
N ILE A 460 -1.15 -20.83 -29.31
CA ILE A 460 -1.85 -21.90 -28.58
C ILE A 460 -1.00 -23.16 -28.48
N HIS A 461 -0.33 -23.56 -29.56
CA HIS A 461 0.62 -24.68 -29.51
C HIS A 461 1.76 -24.44 -28.53
N LEU A 462 2.25 -23.21 -28.45
CA LEU A 462 3.29 -22.80 -27.51
C LEU A 462 2.77 -22.80 -26.06
N LYS A 463 1.55 -22.32 -25.81
CA LYS A 463 0.87 -22.43 -24.52
C LYS A 463 0.75 -23.88 -24.08
N ASP A 464 0.30 -24.77 -24.96
CA ASP A 464 0.12 -26.19 -24.62
C ASP A 464 1.46 -26.90 -24.35
N ALA A 465 2.55 -26.46 -24.99
CA ALA A 465 3.89 -26.93 -24.66
C ALA A 465 4.34 -26.45 -23.26
N LEU A 466 4.00 -25.21 -22.85
CA LEU A 466 4.28 -24.70 -21.50
C LEU A 466 3.48 -25.41 -20.41
N VAL A 467 2.24 -25.83 -20.72
CA VAL A 467 1.42 -26.67 -19.84
C VAL A 467 2.10 -28.01 -19.58
N LYS A 468 2.72 -28.60 -20.61
CA LYS A 468 3.42 -29.90 -20.54
C LYS A 468 4.87 -29.80 -20.09
N ASP A 469 5.33 -28.64 -19.62
CA ASP A 469 6.73 -28.38 -19.25
C ASP A 469 7.76 -28.68 -20.36
N ASP A 470 7.35 -28.68 -21.63
CA ASP A 470 8.20 -29.08 -22.77
C ASP A 470 8.97 -27.89 -23.36
N SER A 471 10.12 -27.59 -22.75
CA SER A 471 10.94 -26.45 -23.15
C SER A 471 11.42 -26.48 -24.61
N LYS A 472 11.67 -27.67 -25.18
CA LYS A 472 12.15 -27.81 -26.58
C LYS A 472 11.05 -27.50 -27.57
N ASN A 473 9.83 -27.97 -27.30
CA ASN A 473 8.67 -27.63 -28.10
C ASN A 473 8.29 -26.15 -27.94
N VAL A 474 8.51 -25.54 -26.77
CA VAL A 474 8.36 -24.09 -26.60
C VAL A 474 9.34 -23.31 -27.48
N GLN A 475 10.61 -23.72 -27.56
CA GLN A 475 11.59 -23.07 -28.45
C GLN A 475 11.20 -23.20 -29.93
N SER A 476 10.80 -24.41 -30.34
CA SER A 476 10.41 -24.71 -31.72
C SER A 476 9.11 -24.00 -32.12
N GLY A 477 8.13 -23.96 -31.21
CA GLY A 477 6.89 -23.20 -31.35
C GLY A 477 7.14 -21.70 -31.42
N SER A 478 8.06 -21.17 -30.60
CA SER A 478 8.45 -19.75 -30.65
C SER A 478 9.06 -19.37 -32.01
N LYS A 479 9.91 -20.24 -32.58
CA LYS A 479 10.48 -20.02 -33.93
C LYS A 479 9.41 -20.06 -35.02
N ARG A 480 8.43 -20.94 -34.90
CA ARG A 480 7.30 -21.05 -35.83
C ARG A 480 6.42 -19.80 -35.77
N LEU A 481 6.07 -19.35 -34.57
CA LEU A 481 5.33 -18.12 -34.32
C LEU A 481 6.05 -16.93 -34.95
N LEU A 482 7.37 -16.79 -34.75
CA LEU A 482 8.17 -15.72 -35.38
C LEU A 482 8.12 -15.77 -36.91
N ALA A 483 8.23 -16.96 -37.50
CA ALA A 483 8.19 -17.14 -38.95
C ALA A 483 6.82 -16.76 -39.53
N ASN A 484 5.72 -17.11 -38.86
CA ASN A 484 4.38 -16.74 -39.31
C ASN A 484 4.01 -15.29 -38.99
N LEU A 485 4.51 -14.73 -37.89
CA LEU A 485 4.37 -13.31 -37.57
C LEU A 485 4.99 -12.44 -38.66
N SER A 486 6.16 -12.81 -39.17
CA SER A 486 6.83 -12.07 -40.27
C SER A 486 6.11 -12.12 -41.62
N LYS A 487 5.11 -13.01 -41.77
CA LYS A 487 4.28 -13.12 -42.98
C LYS A 487 2.97 -12.34 -42.88
N VAL A 488 2.67 -11.73 -41.72
CA VAL A 488 1.50 -10.88 -41.58
C VAL A 488 1.73 -9.62 -42.41
N ASP A 489 0.87 -9.40 -43.39
CA ASP A 489 1.04 -8.34 -44.36
C ASP A 489 0.49 -7.01 -43.81
N MET A 490 1.40 -6.14 -43.38
CA MET A 490 1.08 -4.80 -42.88
C MET A 490 0.36 -3.92 -43.92
N LYS A 491 0.46 -4.23 -45.21
CA LYS A 491 -0.21 -3.46 -46.28
C LYS A 491 -1.72 -3.64 -46.29
N GLN A 492 -2.23 -4.69 -45.63
CA GLN A 492 -3.67 -4.94 -45.51
C GLN A 492 -4.34 -4.05 -44.45
N LEU A 493 -3.56 -3.25 -43.71
CA LEU A 493 -4.04 -2.28 -42.73
C LEU A 493 -4.09 -0.89 -43.37
N GLU A 494 -5.19 -0.58 -44.06
CA GLU A 494 -5.38 0.69 -44.78
C GLU A 494 -5.54 1.91 -43.83
N ASN A 495 -5.92 1.67 -42.57
CA ASN A 495 -6.05 2.72 -41.56
C ASN A 495 -4.70 2.97 -40.86
N ASN A 496 -4.20 4.21 -40.92
CA ASN A 496 -2.96 4.64 -40.26
C ASN A 496 -2.93 4.35 -38.75
N GLU A 497 -4.08 4.41 -38.07
CA GLU A 497 -4.18 4.07 -36.65
C GLU A 497 -4.01 2.56 -36.41
N ALA A 498 -4.68 1.74 -37.22
CA ALA A 498 -4.57 0.28 -37.20
C ALA A 498 -3.14 -0.18 -37.49
N HIS A 499 -2.51 0.44 -38.50
CA HIS A 499 -1.15 0.17 -38.92
C HIS A 499 -0.14 0.49 -37.81
N ASN A 500 -0.24 1.67 -37.20
CA ASN A 500 0.65 2.07 -36.11
C ASN A 500 0.47 1.19 -34.84
N HIS A 501 -0.78 0.82 -34.52
CA HIS A 501 -1.07 -0.09 -33.41
C HIS A 501 -0.47 -1.48 -33.65
N TRP A 502 -0.70 -2.04 -34.84
CA TRP A 502 -0.14 -3.34 -35.21
C TRP A 502 1.39 -3.32 -35.20
N MET A 503 2.03 -2.28 -35.75
CA MET A 503 3.49 -2.17 -35.77
C MET A 503 4.10 -2.18 -34.36
N SER A 504 3.46 -1.49 -33.42
CA SER A 504 3.86 -1.49 -32.01
C SER A 504 3.72 -2.88 -31.38
N LEU A 505 2.56 -3.52 -31.56
CA LEU A 505 2.28 -4.85 -31.00
C LEU A 505 3.16 -5.93 -31.62
N GLU A 506 3.34 -5.94 -32.94
CA GLU A 506 4.18 -6.89 -33.65
C GLU A 506 5.63 -6.85 -33.14
N LYS A 507 6.18 -5.65 -32.93
CA LYS A 507 7.53 -5.47 -32.40
C LYS A 507 7.67 -6.13 -31.03
N GLU A 508 6.74 -5.91 -30.12
CA GLU A 508 6.79 -6.46 -28.77
C GLU A 508 6.55 -7.98 -28.74
N ILE A 509 5.60 -8.49 -29.55
CA ILE A 509 5.37 -9.93 -29.75
C ILE A 509 6.66 -10.60 -30.27
N LYS A 510 7.34 -9.98 -31.24
CA LYS A 510 8.59 -10.47 -31.81
C LYS A 510 9.72 -10.51 -30.78
N ILE A 511 9.83 -9.51 -29.91
CA ILE A 511 10.83 -9.48 -28.83
C ILE A 511 10.58 -10.61 -27.83
N ALA A 512 9.34 -10.79 -27.39
CA ALA A 512 8.96 -11.83 -26.44
C ALA A 512 9.21 -13.24 -27.01
N ALA A 513 8.72 -13.52 -28.22
CA ALA A 513 8.91 -14.81 -28.88
C ALA A 513 10.39 -15.10 -29.19
N THR A 514 11.18 -14.08 -29.55
CA THR A 514 12.63 -14.24 -29.74
C THR A 514 13.31 -14.64 -28.45
N SER A 515 12.95 -14.01 -27.33
CA SER A 515 13.51 -14.32 -26.01
C SER A 515 13.17 -15.74 -25.57
N MET A 516 11.93 -16.19 -25.82
CA MET A 516 11.50 -17.57 -25.57
C MET A 516 12.23 -18.60 -26.42
N SER A 517 12.53 -18.28 -27.69
CA SER A 517 13.25 -19.18 -28.59
C SER A 517 14.72 -19.39 -28.22
N LYS A 518 15.33 -18.42 -27.49
CA LYS A 518 16.76 -18.40 -27.14
C LYS A 518 17.07 -19.07 -25.79
N THR A 519 16.08 -19.23 -24.93
CA THR A 519 16.25 -19.83 -23.60
C THR A 519 15.71 -21.26 -23.56
N SER A 520 16.41 -22.16 -22.86
CA SER A 520 16.02 -23.55 -22.61
C SER A 520 15.49 -23.79 -21.19
N LYS A 521 15.38 -22.72 -20.39
CA LYS A 521 14.85 -22.79 -19.02
C LYS A 521 13.34 -22.51 -19.04
N ILE A 522 12.52 -23.48 -18.62
CA ILE A 522 11.05 -23.37 -18.64
C ILE A 522 10.54 -22.17 -17.82
N VAL A 523 11.16 -21.89 -16.67
CA VAL A 523 10.81 -20.74 -15.82
C VAL A 523 11.03 -19.41 -16.55
N ALA A 524 12.16 -19.26 -17.24
CA ALA A 524 12.43 -18.07 -18.04
C ALA A 524 11.47 -17.96 -19.24
N GLN A 525 11.13 -19.09 -19.88
CA GLN A 525 10.15 -19.13 -20.95
C GLN A 525 8.77 -18.66 -20.48
N ARG A 526 8.32 -19.06 -19.29
CA ARG A 526 7.05 -18.62 -18.68
C ARG A 526 7.03 -17.12 -18.39
N MET A 527 8.15 -16.58 -17.92
CA MET A 527 8.29 -15.13 -17.68
C MET A 527 8.11 -14.33 -18.99
N TYR A 528 8.74 -14.77 -20.08
CA TYR A 528 8.56 -14.12 -21.39
C TYR A 528 7.18 -14.39 -22.00
N PHE A 529 6.59 -15.56 -21.75
CA PHE A 529 5.24 -15.90 -22.20
C PHE A 529 4.18 -14.93 -21.67
N LYS A 530 4.32 -14.46 -20.43
CA LYS A 530 3.44 -13.43 -19.85
C LYS A 530 3.33 -12.20 -20.76
N ASN A 531 4.46 -11.69 -21.23
CA ASN A 531 4.50 -10.53 -22.11
C ASN A 531 3.92 -10.85 -23.48
N LEU A 532 4.35 -11.98 -24.08
CA LEU A 532 3.80 -12.46 -25.36
C LEU A 532 2.27 -12.55 -25.32
N SER A 533 1.75 -13.11 -24.23
CA SER A 533 0.34 -13.29 -23.96
C SER A 533 -0.41 -11.96 -23.90
N SER A 534 0.09 -10.99 -23.12
CA SER A 534 -0.53 -9.67 -23.01
C SER A 534 -0.59 -8.93 -24.35
N TYR A 535 0.51 -8.90 -25.11
CA TYR A 535 0.53 -8.20 -26.39
C TYR A 535 -0.35 -8.88 -27.45
N LEU A 536 -0.41 -10.21 -27.45
CA LEU A 536 -1.28 -10.94 -28.36
C LEU A 536 -2.77 -10.83 -27.99
N THR A 537 -3.11 -10.77 -26.70
CA THR A 537 -4.45 -10.42 -26.23
C THR A 537 -4.87 -9.08 -26.79
N ASN A 538 -4.04 -8.04 -26.63
CA ASN A 538 -4.35 -6.71 -27.15
C ASN A 538 -4.56 -6.73 -28.68
N ALA A 539 -3.74 -7.48 -29.42
CA ALA A 539 -3.92 -7.62 -30.87
C ALA A 539 -5.26 -8.27 -31.22
N ILE A 540 -5.67 -9.31 -30.49
CA ILE A 540 -6.91 -10.04 -30.75
C ILE A 540 -8.15 -9.25 -30.32
N GLU A 541 -8.07 -8.49 -29.23
CA GLU A 541 -9.15 -7.59 -28.81
C GLU A 541 -9.39 -6.46 -29.82
N VAL A 542 -8.31 -5.87 -30.36
CA VAL A 542 -8.38 -4.74 -31.29
C VAL A 542 -8.78 -5.18 -32.70
N PHE A 543 -8.19 -6.25 -33.23
CA PHE A 543 -8.32 -6.66 -34.63
C PHE A 543 -9.25 -7.86 -34.86
N GLY A 544 -9.42 -8.73 -33.86
CA GLY A 544 -10.21 -9.96 -33.96
C GLY A 544 -9.59 -11.04 -34.84
N ILE A 545 -10.02 -12.29 -34.65
CA ILE A 545 -9.56 -13.46 -35.45
C ILE A 545 -10.71 -14.33 -35.99
N ASN A 546 -11.96 -13.85 -35.91
CA ASN A 546 -13.16 -14.58 -36.34
C ASN A 546 -13.30 -15.98 -35.71
N GLU A 547 -12.87 -16.12 -34.45
CA GLU A 547 -12.96 -17.34 -33.66
C GLU A 547 -13.13 -16.93 -32.21
N LYS A 548 -13.94 -17.69 -31.47
CA LYS A 548 -14.16 -17.47 -30.05
C LYS A 548 -12.88 -17.76 -29.27
N VAL A 549 -12.43 -16.78 -28.49
CA VAL A 549 -11.23 -16.89 -27.63
C VAL A 549 -11.60 -16.58 -26.19
N TYR A 550 -11.10 -17.38 -25.27
CA TYR A 550 -11.29 -17.21 -23.83
C TYR A 550 -10.05 -16.54 -23.25
N HIS A 551 -10.24 -15.41 -22.58
CA HIS A 551 -9.20 -14.69 -21.85
C HIS A 551 -9.25 -15.15 -20.38
N GLN A 552 -8.26 -15.93 -19.99
CA GLN A 552 -8.15 -16.58 -18.68
C GLN A 552 -7.10 -15.89 -17.81
N PHE A 553 -7.27 -15.98 -16.48
CA PHE A 553 -6.42 -15.32 -15.50
C PHE A 553 -6.07 -16.25 -14.34
N CYS A 554 -4.84 -16.17 -13.85
CA CYS A 554 -4.37 -16.86 -12.65
C CYS A 554 -3.84 -15.82 -11.66
N PRO A 555 -4.42 -15.69 -10.45
CA PRO A 555 -3.98 -14.70 -9.46
C PRO A 555 -2.62 -15.02 -8.83
N MET A 556 -2.19 -16.28 -8.84
CA MET A 556 -0.95 -16.72 -8.19
C MET A 556 0.28 -16.64 -9.11
N ALA A 557 0.09 -16.42 -10.41
CA ALA A 557 1.20 -16.27 -11.35
C ALA A 557 1.99 -14.97 -11.09
N ASP A 558 3.22 -14.89 -11.59
CA ASP A 558 4.07 -13.69 -11.51
C ASP A 558 4.28 -13.18 -10.07
N ASP A 559 4.70 -14.06 -9.16
CA ASP A 559 4.91 -13.74 -7.74
C ASP A 559 3.65 -13.17 -7.04
N ASN A 560 2.47 -13.74 -7.35
CA ASN A 560 1.15 -13.31 -6.90
C ASN A 560 0.68 -11.94 -7.41
N ASN A 561 1.31 -11.39 -8.46
CA ASN A 561 0.79 -10.21 -9.17
C ASN A 561 -0.27 -10.59 -10.23
N GLY A 562 -0.36 -11.88 -10.55
CA GLY A 562 -1.31 -12.44 -11.49
C GLY A 562 -0.85 -12.36 -12.95
N ALA A 563 -1.35 -13.27 -13.78
CA ALA A 563 -1.04 -13.27 -15.21
C ALA A 563 -2.22 -13.79 -16.05
N TYR A 564 -2.32 -13.25 -17.26
CA TYR A 564 -3.39 -13.54 -18.21
C TYR A 564 -2.92 -14.40 -19.38
N TRP A 565 -3.82 -15.20 -19.96
CA TRP A 565 -3.57 -15.93 -21.21
C TRP A 565 -4.82 -16.21 -22.02
N LEU A 566 -4.61 -16.54 -23.30
CA LEU A 566 -5.68 -16.86 -24.23
C LEU A 566 -5.84 -18.37 -24.39
N SER A 567 -7.07 -18.83 -24.53
CA SER A 567 -7.44 -20.23 -24.74
C SER A 567 -8.53 -20.36 -25.81
N LYS A 568 -8.57 -21.50 -26.50
CA LYS A 568 -9.67 -21.88 -27.40
C LYS A 568 -10.83 -22.54 -26.67
N GLU A 569 -10.56 -23.07 -25.49
CA GLU A 569 -11.52 -23.79 -24.67
C GLU A 569 -11.82 -23.00 -23.39
N GLU A 570 -13.04 -23.12 -22.90
CA GLU A 570 -13.48 -22.52 -21.63
C GLU A 570 -12.75 -23.13 -20.43
N LYS A 571 -12.37 -24.41 -20.53
CA LYS A 571 -11.64 -25.12 -19.49
C LYS A 571 -10.29 -24.44 -19.21
N VAL A 572 -10.03 -24.16 -17.93
CA VAL A 572 -8.78 -23.54 -17.47
C VAL A 572 -7.69 -24.59 -17.42
N ILE A 573 -6.63 -24.36 -18.20
CA ILE A 573 -5.40 -25.16 -18.19
C ILE A 573 -4.20 -24.20 -18.13
N ASN A 574 -3.57 -24.11 -16.97
CA ASN A 574 -2.63 -23.06 -16.62
C ASN A 574 -1.21 -23.28 -17.21
N PRO A 575 -0.71 -22.37 -18.07
CA PRO A 575 0.63 -22.50 -18.67
C PRO A 575 1.78 -22.04 -17.76
N TYR A 576 1.50 -21.34 -16.66
CA TYR A 576 2.50 -20.76 -15.76
C TYR A 576 2.98 -21.73 -14.68
N PHE A 577 2.19 -22.75 -14.35
CA PHE A 577 2.54 -23.73 -13.30
C PHE A 577 2.66 -25.17 -13.81
N GLY A 578 2.29 -25.46 -15.05
CA GLY A 578 2.36 -26.81 -15.60
C GLY A 578 1.56 -27.80 -14.76
N ASP A 579 2.09 -29.02 -14.58
CA ASP A 579 1.43 -30.09 -13.82
C ASP A 579 1.19 -29.74 -12.33
N ALA A 580 1.91 -28.77 -11.77
CA ALA A 580 1.80 -28.41 -10.36
C ALA A 580 0.42 -27.82 -10.00
N MET A 581 -0.19 -27.04 -10.92
CA MET A 581 -1.48 -26.35 -10.67
C MET A 581 -2.28 -26.13 -11.97
N LEU A 582 -2.55 -27.21 -12.71
CA LEU A 582 -3.22 -27.16 -14.02
C LEU A 582 -4.57 -26.43 -14.02
N THR A 583 -5.36 -26.55 -12.95
CA THR A 583 -6.71 -25.98 -12.88
C THR A 583 -6.77 -24.62 -12.18
N CYS A 584 -5.62 -24.02 -11.83
CA CYS A 584 -5.59 -22.73 -11.15
C CYS A 584 -5.87 -21.59 -12.14
N GLY A 585 -7.01 -20.93 -12.00
CA GLY A 585 -7.38 -19.74 -12.76
C GLY A 585 -8.88 -19.68 -13.05
N GLU A 586 -9.30 -18.61 -13.71
CA GLU A 586 -10.70 -18.37 -14.09
C GLU A 586 -10.80 -17.69 -15.46
N VAL A 587 -11.92 -17.88 -16.16
CA VAL A 587 -12.23 -17.15 -17.39
C VAL A 587 -12.69 -15.75 -17.02
N LYS A 588 -11.99 -14.72 -17.49
CA LYS A 588 -12.32 -13.31 -17.22
C LYS A 588 -13.16 -12.66 -18.32
N GLN A 589 -12.90 -13.04 -19.56
CA GLN A 589 -13.58 -12.44 -20.71
C GLN A 589 -13.63 -13.45 -21.86
N VAL A 590 -14.68 -13.33 -22.68
CA VAL A 590 -14.83 -14.04 -23.94
C VAL A 590 -14.70 -13.01 -25.07
N ILE A 591 -13.81 -13.25 -26.02
CA ILE A 591 -13.57 -12.42 -27.19
C ILE A 591 -14.16 -13.16 -28.40
N GLU A 592 -15.21 -12.60 -29.02
CA GLU A 592 -15.97 -13.24 -30.13
C GLU A 592 -15.84 -12.53 -31.46
#